data_AF-A0A170VS80-F1
#
_entry.id   AF-A0A170VS80-F1
#
_cell.length_a   1.000
_cell.length_b   1.000
_cell.length_c   1.000
_cell.angle_alpha   90.00
_cell.angle_beta   90.00
_cell.angle_gamma   90.00
#
_symmetry.space_group_name_H-M   'P 1'
#
loop_
_entity.id
_entity.type
_entity.pdbx_description
1 polymer ?
#
loop_
_entity_poly.entity_id
_entity_poly.type
_entity_poly.pdbx_seq_one_letter_code
_entity_poly.pdbx_strand_id
1 'polypeptide(L)'
;LDYQVHISKESMFNTPPVFAVYTCMLTLEWLKNLGGISAIEEINEKKGRLLYSEIDLNPVFKGYANKEDRSLMNATFNLTNESLKTTFENLLKEAGIKWFEWPSISWWI
;
A
#
# COMPACT_ATOMS: atom_id res chain seq x y z
N LEU A 1 -11.29 -27.80 8.04
CA LEU A 1 -10.56 -26.97 9.01
C LEU A 1 -11.43 -26.88 10.26
N ASP A 2 -10.98 -27.45 11.38
CA ASP A 2 -11.74 -27.42 12.64
C ASP A 2 -11.18 -26.31 13.53
N TYR A 3 -11.89 -25.18 13.60
CA TYR A 3 -11.46 -24.02 14.37
C TYR A 3 -11.45 -24.28 15.89
N GLN A 4 -12.26 -25.23 16.40
CA GLN A 4 -12.29 -25.56 17.82
C GLN A 4 -10.94 -26.13 18.28
N VAL A 5 -10.33 -26.96 17.43
CA VAL A 5 -9.02 -27.54 17.68
C VAL A 5 -7.91 -26.48 17.69
N HIS A 6 -7.94 -25.50 16.80
CA HIS A 6 -6.96 -24.40 16.78
C HIS A 6 -7.11 -23.46 17.98
N ILE A 7 -8.35 -23.19 18.44
CA ILE A 7 -8.63 -22.42 19.65
C ILE A 7 -8.09 -23.16 20.88
N SER A 8 -8.41 -24.46 21.01
CA SER A 8 -8.00 -25.28 22.16
C SER A 8 -6.48 -25.40 22.33
N LYS A 9 -5.73 -25.20 21.25
CA LYS A 9 -4.26 -25.26 21.23
C LYS A 9 -3.60 -23.89 21.06
N GLU A 10 -4.35 -22.80 21.27
CA GLU A 10 -3.83 -21.43 21.27
C GLU A 10 -2.98 -21.09 20.02
N SER A 11 -3.46 -21.47 18.83
CA SER A 11 -2.74 -21.31 17.55
C SER A 11 -1.42 -22.11 17.42
N MET A 12 -1.13 -23.03 18.35
CA MET A 12 0.03 -23.93 18.35
C MET A 12 -0.36 -25.38 18.02
N PHE A 13 -1.37 -25.58 17.16
CA PHE A 13 -1.78 -26.95 16.79
C PHE A 13 -0.66 -27.74 16.07
N ASN A 14 0.14 -27.04 15.28
CA ASN A 14 1.38 -27.50 14.66
C ASN A 14 2.53 -26.55 15.02
N THR A 15 3.74 -26.81 14.52
CA THR A 15 4.88 -25.90 14.67
C THR A 15 4.54 -24.52 14.09
N PRO A 16 4.42 -23.47 14.93
CA PRO A 16 4.08 -22.16 14.44
C PRO A 16 5.24 -21.56 13.64
N PRO A 17 4.99 -20.61 12.72
CA PRO A 17 6.03 -19.91 11.98
C PRO A 17 6.71 -18.87 12.89
N VAL A 18 7.55 -19.34 13.81
CA VAL A 18 8.17 -18.54 14.90
C VAL A 18 8.81 -17.25 14.37
N PHE A 19 9.55 -17.33 13.26
CA PHE A 19 10.19 -16.17 12.66
C PHE A 19 9.17 -15.12 12.20
N ALA A 20 8.12 -15.53 11.48
CA ALA A 20 7.09 -14.60 11.00
C ALA A 20 6.33 -13.95 12.16
N VAL A 21 5.99 -14.72 13.19
CA VAL A 21 5.33 -14.21 14.41
C VAL A 21 6.20 -13.17 15.10
N TYR A 22 7.50 -13.45 15.25
CA TYR A 22 8.44 -12.52 15.86
C TYR A 22 8.58 -11.23 15.05
N THR A 23 8.69 -11.30 13.71
CA THR A 23 8.74 -10.09 12.87
C THR A 23 7.46 -9.27 12.93
N CYS A 24 6.30 -9.91 13.04
CA CYS A 24 5.03 -9.22 13.26
C CYS A 24 5.02 -8.49 14.61
N MET A 25 5.49 -9.13 15.68
CA MET A 25 5.61 -8.51 16.99
C MET A 25 6.48 -7.24 16.94
N LEU A 26 7.66 -7.32 16.33
CA LEU A 26 8.56 -6.16 16.17
C LEU A 26 7.89 -5.03 15.36
N THR A 27 7.13 -5.37 14.32
CA THR A 27 6.40 -4.39 13.50
C THR A 27 5.30 -3.69 14.30
N LEU A 28 4.59 -4.43 15.15
CA LEU A 28 3.55 -3.89 16.03
C LEU A 28 4.15 -3.00 17.13
N GLU A 29 5.29 -3.38 17.70
CA GLU A 29 6.03 -2.55 18.66
C GLU A 29 6.49 -1.24 18.04
N TRP A 30 7.05 -1.29 16.82
CA TRP A 30 7.41 -0.10 16.05
C TRP A 30 6.19 0.80 15.81
N LEU A 31 5.05 0.23 15.38
CA LEU A 31 3.82 0.98 15.15
C LEU A 31 3.32 1.66 16.43
N LYS A 32 3.38 0.96 17.56
CA LYS A 32 3.02 1.51 18.88
C LYS A 32 3.94 2.67 19.27
N ASN A 33 5.25 2.53 19.04
CA ASN A 33 6.24 3.57 19.34
C ASN A 33 6.09 4.82 18.46
N LEU A 34 5.52 4.69 17.27
CA LEU A 34 5.19 5.82 16.40
C LEU A 34 3.95 6.63 16.84
N GLY A 35 3.25 6.21 17.90
CA GLY A 35 1.98 6.80 18.33
C GLY A 35 0.75 5.97 17.98
N GLY A 36 0.95 4.74 17.51
CA GLY A 36 -0.12 3.79 17.24
C GLY A 36 -0.93 4.12 15.99
N ILE A 37 -2.17 3.63 15.97
CA ILE A 37 -3.04 3.67 14.77
C ILE A 37 -3.35 5.11 14.34
N SER A 38 -3.69 6.00 15.28
CA SER A 38 -4.06 7.38 14.94
C SER A 38 -2.90 8.16 14.28
N ALA A 39 -1.66 7.92 14.72
CA ALA A 39 -0.50 8.58 14.12
C ALA A 39 -0.21 8.09 12.70
N ILE A 40 -0.28 6.77 12.46
CA ILE A 40 -0.03 6.22 11.12
C ILE A 40 -1.17 6.57 10.15
N GLU A 41 -2.40 6.68 10.64
CA GLU A 41 -3.56 7.10 9.85
C GLU A 41 -3.37 8.53 9.32
N GLU A 42 -2.98 9.49 10.18
CA GLU A 42 -2.69 10.86 9.75
C GLU A 42 -1.55 10.91 8.72
N ILE A 43 -0.52 10.08 8.88
CA ILE A 43 0.58 9.97 7.91
C ILE A 43 0.08 9.41 6.58
N ASN A 44 -0.72 8.35 6.59
CA ASN A 44 -1.27 7.74 5.38
C ASN A 44 -2.24 8.68 4.65
N GLU A 45 -3.09 9.41 5.38
CA GLU A 45 -3.94 10.46 4.81
C GLU A 45 -3.12 11.56 4.12
N LYS A 46 -2.05 12.03 4.76
CA LYS A 46 -1.18 13.08 4.17
C LYS A 46 -0.53 12.59 2.87
N LYS A 47 0.05 11.39 2.87
CA LYS A 47 0.68 10.82 1.67
C LYS A 47 -0.35 10.56 0.57
N GLY A 48 -1.51 9.99 0.92
CA GLY A 48 -2.58 9.72 -0.03
C GLY A 48 -3.13 11.00 -0.66
N ARG A 49 -3.38 12.03 0.16
CA ARG A 49 -3.81 13.34 -0.33
C ARG A 49 -2.80 13.96 -1.27
N LEU A 50 -1.51 13.92 -0.93
CA LEU A 50 -0.45 14.46 -1.79
C LEU A 50 -0.48 13.80 -3.18
N LEU A 51 -0.49 12.47 -3.22
CA LEU A 51 -0.45 11.73 -4.48
C LEU A 51 -1.72 11.92 -5.32
N TYR A 52 -2.91 11.82 -4.70
CA TYR A 52 -4.16 12.03 -5.42
C TYR A 52 -4.36 13.48 -5.86
N SER A 53 -3.83 14.46 -5.11
CA SER A 53 -3.89 15.86 -5.52
C SER A 53 -3.12 16.10 -6.81
N GLU A 54 -1.95 15.48 -6.97
CA GLU A 54 -1.17 15.57 -8.21
C GLU A 54 -1.87 14.84 -9.37
N ILE A 55 -2.43 13.66 -9.11
CA ILE A 55 -3.21 12.90 -10.11
C ILE A 55 -4.43 13.70 -10.60
N ASP A 56 -5.11 14.43 -9.71
CA ASP A 56 -6.32 15.19 -10.07
C ASP A 56 -5.99 16.53 -10.75
N LEU A 57 -4.85 17.14 -10.43
CA LEU A 57 -4.42 18.42 -11.03
C LEU A 57 -3.81 18.24 -12.43
N ASN A 58 -3.18 17.11 -12.68
CA ASN A 58 -2.40 16.88 -13.89
C ASN A 58 -3.20 16.10 -14.96
N PRO A 59 -3.47 16.69 -16.14
CA PRO A 59 -4.29 16.04 -17.18
C PRO A 59 -3.63 14.83 -17.84
N VAL A 60 -2.33 14.58 -17.58
CA VAL A 60 -1.62 13.39 -18.05
C VAL A 60 -2.03 12.15 -17.27
N PHE A 61 -2.57 12.30 -16.06
CA PHE A 61 -3.00 11.19 -15.22
C PHE A 61 -4.53 11.11 -15.11
N LYS A 62 -5.01 9.89 -14.89
CA LYS A 62 -6.40 9.60 -14.61
C LYS A 62 -6.48 8.56 -13.51
N GLY A 63 -7.08 8.93 -12.37
CA GLY A 63 -7.37 7.97 -11.30
C GLY A 63 -8.28 6.84 -11.78
N TYR A 64 -8.01 5.62 -11.33
CA TYR A 64 -8.79 4.44 -11.71
C TYR A 64 -10.08 4.31 -10.89
N ALA A 65 -9.99 4.50 -9.56
CA ALA A 65 -11.12 4.48 -8.65
C ALA A 65 -11.87 5.82 -8.62
N ASN A 66 -13.18 5.77 -8.31
CA ASN A 66 -13.97 6.95 -7.99
C ASN A 66 -13.38 7.67 -6.78
N LYS A 67 -13.56 9.00 -6.69
CA LYS A 67 -12.86 9.83 -5.70
C LYS A 67 -13.17 9.42 -4.25
N GLU A 68 -14.41 9.03 -4.02
CA GLU A 68 -14.97 8.56 -2.75
C GLU A 68 -14.48 7.17 -2.33
N ASP A 69 -14.05 6.33 -3.28
CA ASP A 69 -13.64 4.93 -3.05
C ASP A 69 -12.10 4.75 -3.07
N ARG A 70 -11.35 5.86 -3.13
CA ARG A 70 -9.88 5.84 -3.25
C ARG A 70 -9.22 5.30 -1.99
N SER A 71 -8.36 4.30 -2.17
CA SER A 71 -7.55 3.74 -1.08
C SER A 71 -6.47 4.73 -0.65
N LEU A 72 -6.30 4.90 0.66
CA LEU A 72 -5.17 5.63 1.27
C LEU A 72 -3.87 4.80 1.34
N MET A 73 -3.91 3.54 0.93
CA MET A 73 -2.77 2.62 0.96
C MET A 73 -2.24 2.31 -0.44
N ASN A 74 -3.11 2.33 -1.45
CA ASN A 74 -2.76 2.00 -2.83
C ASN A 74 -3.41 3.01 -3.79
N ALA A 75 -2.61 3.92 -4.33
CA ALA A 75 -3.08 4.83 -5.37
C ALA A 75 -3.00 4.16 -6.73
N THR A 76 -4.16 3.98 -7.37
CA THR A 76 -4.27 3.40 -8.71
C THR A 76 -4.64 4.46 -9.74
N PHE A 77 -3.80 4.60 -10.76
CA PHE A 77 -3.98 5.58 -11.83
C PHE A 77 -3.43 5.07 -13.16
N ASN A 78 -3.83 5.72 -14.24
CA ASN A 78 -3.37 5.46 -15.59
C ASN A 78 -2.92 6.76 -16.25
N LEU A 79 -2.10 6.64 -17.28
CA LEU A 79 -1.81 7.76 -18.19
C LEU A 79 -3.03 7.97 -19.11
N THR A 80 -3.38 9.22 -19.38
CA THR A 80 -4.42 9.57 -20.35
C THR A 80 -3.95 9.36 -21.79
N ASN A 81 -2.63 9.39 -22.01
CA ASN A 81 -2.00 9.10 -23.29
C ASN A 81 -0.97 7.97 -23.16
N GLU A 82 -1.25 6.83 -23.80
CA GLU A 82 -0.38 5.66 -23.78
C GLU A 82 0.99 5.89 -24.44
N SER A 83 1.12 6.86 -25.36
CA SER A 83 2.42 7.14 -25.99
C SER A 83 3.48 7.66 -25.01
N LEU A 84 3.05 8.18 -23.85
CA LEU A 84 3.93 8.66 -22.78
C LEU A 84 4.39 7.54 -21.84
N LYS A 85 3.89 6.31 -22.00
CA LYS A 85 4.19 5.19 -21.09
C LYS A 85 5.68 4.95 -20.98
N THR A 86 6.38 4.74 -22.11
CA THR A 86 7.82 4.49 -22.12
C THR A 86 8.62 5.63 -21.49
N THR A 87 8.21 6.88 -21.73
CA THR A 87 8.84 8.06 -21.11
C THR A 87 8.67 8.05 -19.61
N PHE A 88 7.46 7.77 -19.11
CA PHE A 88 7.18 7.71 -17.69
C PHE A 88 7.96 6.60 -16.99
N GLU A 89 8.03 5.42 -17.58
CA GLU A 89 8.80 4.28 -17.03
C GLU A 89 10.30 4.60 -16.93
N ASN A 90 10.87 5.27 -17.95
CA ASN A 90 12.27 5.70 -17.91
C ASN A 90 12.51 6.73 -16.80
N LEU A 91 11.63 7.71 -16.63
CA LEU A 91 11.71 8.71 -15.57
C LEU A 91 11.65 8.07 -14.18
N LEU A 92 10.75 7.11 -13.97
CA LEU A 92 10.66 6.38 -12.70
C LEU A 92 11.93 5.57 -12.42
N LYS A 93 12.51 4.94 -13.45
CA LYS A 93 13.75 4.18 -13.33
C LYS A 93 14.94 5.07 -12.99
N GLU A 94 15.06 6.23 -13.63
CA GLU A 94 16.09 7.24 -13.34
C GLU A 94 15.96 7.80 -11.92
N ALA A 95 14.72 7.98 -11.44
CA ALA A 95 14.44 8.39 -10.07
C ALA A 95 14.62 7.26 -9.03
N GLY A 96 14.93 6.02 -9.45
CA GLY A 96 15.10 4.87 -8.57
C GLY A 96 13.80 4.36 -7.94
N ILE A 97 12.65 4.70 -8.52
CA ILE A 97 11.34 4.37 -7.97
C ILE A 97 10.86 3.05 -8.57
N LYS A 98 10.45 2.12 -7.71
CA LYS A 98 9.85 0.84 -8.12
C LYS A 98 8.33 0.98 -8.11
N TRP A 99 7.68 0.52 -9.18
CA TRP A 99 6.22 0.50 -9.30
C TRP A 99 5.73 -0.88 -9.71
N PHE A 100 4.44 -1.13 -9.50
CA PHE A 100 3.76 -2.33 -9.97
C PHE A 100 2.68 -1.96 -10.98
N GLU A 101 2.63 -2.66 -12.11
CA GLU A 101 1.63 -2.47 -13.15
C GLU A 101 0.80 -3.75 -13.31
N TRP A 102 -0.46 -3.74 -12.85
CA TRP A 102 -1.52 -4.69 -13.27
C TRP A 102 -2.87 -4.36 -12.60
N PRO A 103 -4.00 -4.14 -13.31
CA PRO A 103 -4.23 -3.61 -14.66
C PRO A 103 -4.15 -2.06 -14.73
N SER A 104 -3.62 -1.41 -13.69
CA SER A 104 -3.32 0.02 -13.61
C SER A 104 -1.99 0.22 -12.87
N ILE A 105 -1.42 1.42 -12.93
CA ILE A 105 -0.23 1.76 -12.15
C ILE A 105 -0.66 1.85 -10.69
N SER A 106 -0.10 0.99 -9.84
CA SER A 106 -0.37 1.00 -8.40
C SER A 106 0.87 1.44 -7.63
N TRP A 107 0.69 2.41 -6.75
CA TRP A 107 1.70 2.87 -5.82
C TRP A 107 1.28 2.62 -4.38
N TRP A 108 2.14 1.93 -3.65
CA TRP A 108 2.01 1.71 -2.22
C TRP A 108 2.37 3.00 -1.51
N ILE A 109 1.38 3.60 -0.85
CA ILE A 109 1.48 4.88 -0.17
C ILE A 109 1.95 4.65 1.26
#